data_AF-A0A1Q3NPM0-F1
#
_entry.id   AF-A0A1Q3NPM0-F1
#
_cell.length_a   1.000
_cell.length_b   1.000
_cell.length_c   1.000
_cell.angle_alpha   90.00
_cell.angle_beta   90.00
_cell.angle_gamma   90.00
#
_symmetry.space_group_name_H-M   'P 1'
#
loop_
_entity.id
_entity.type
_entity.pdbx_description
1 polymer ?
#
loop_
_entity_poly.entity_id
_entity_poly.type
_entity_poly.pdbx_seq_one_letter_code
_entity_poly.pdbx_strand_id
1 'polypeptide(L)' 'MYAVIQSGGKQHRVVEGETLKVELLKAETGSTITFDDVLMVVNGDSIQIGAPVVAGAKVTAEVVGHGRH' A
#
# COMPACT_ATOMS: atom_id res chain seq x y z
N MET A 1 -7.73 -5.90 -9.60
CA MET A 1 -6.34 -6.09 -9.14
C MET A 1 -6.27 -5.66 -7.69
N TYR A 2 -5.50 -6.36 -6.84
CA TYR A 2 -5.23 -5.90 -5.47
C TYR A 2 -3.80 -6.26 -5.08
N ALA A 3 -3.26 -5.55 -4.09
CA ALA A 3 -1.95 -5.84 -3.52
C ALA A 3 -2.05 -5.98 -2.00
N VAL A 4 -1.03 -6.59 -1.41
CA VAL A 4 -0.81 -6.57 0.04
C VAL A 4 0.47 -5.80 0.29
N ILE A 5 0.38 -4.70 1.03
CA ILE A 5 1.51 -3.84 1.39
C ILE A 5 1.78 -3.89 2.88
N GLN A 6 3.01 -3.60 3.27
CA GLN A 6 3.35 -3.33 4.67
C GLN A 6 3.40 -1.82 4.94
N SER A 7 2.72 -1.38 5.98
CA SER A 7 2.77 0.01 6.46
C SER A 7 2.54 0.04 7.97
N GLY A 8 3.34 0.82 8.70
CA GLY A 8 3.22 0.96 10.15
C GLY A 8 3.33 -0.37 10.92
N GLY A 9 4.10 -1.34 10.41
CA GLY A 9 4.23 -2.68 11.00
C GLY A 9 3.02 -3.60 10.79
N LYS A 10 2.00 -3.16 10.05
CA LYS A 10 0.81 -3.93 9.70
C LYS A 10 0.79 -4.25 8.21
N GLN A 11 0.06 -5.30 7.85
CA GLN A 11 -0.20 -5.65 6.46
C GLN A 11 -1.59 -5.18 6.06
N HIS A 12 -1.69 -4.57 4.89
CA HIS A 12 -2.92 -4.03 4.36
C HIS A 12 -3.17 -4.57 2.95
N ARG A 13 -4.35 -5.14 2.74
CA ARG A 13 -4.86 -5.39 1.39
C ARG A 13 -5.38 -4.08 0.82
N VAL A 14 -4.94 -3.74 -0.39
CA VAL A 14 -5.26 -2.49 -1.06
C VAL A 14 -5.75 -2.74 -2.47
N VAL A 15 -6.73 -1.94 -2.89
CA VAL A 15 -7.26 -1.89 -4.25
C VAL A 15 -7.13 -0.46 -4.78
N GLU A 16 -6.94 -0.31 -6.08
CA GLU A 16 -6.91 0.99 -6.73
C GLU A 16 -8.25 1.74 -6.51
N GLY A 17 -8.17 3.02 -6.14
CA GLY A 17 -9.34 3.86 -5.83
C GLY A 17 -9.92 3.71 -4.42
N GLU A 18 -9.41 2.78 -3.61
CA GLU A 18 -9.84 2.62 -2.22
C GLU A 18 -9.18 3.66 -1.30
N THR A 19 -9.93 4.15 -0.30
CA THR A 19 -9.37 4.96 0.80
C THR A 19 -9.11 4.06 2.00
N LEU A 20 -7.86 4.00 2.44
CA LEU A 20 -7.43 3.19 3.58
C LEU A 20 -6.86 4.06 4.69
N LYS A 21 -7.22 3.75 5.94
CA LYS A 21 -6.60 4.35 7.12
C LYS A 21 -5.39 3.51 7.56
N VAL A 22 -4.24 4.16 7.67
CA VAL A 22 -2.98 3.55 8.13
C VAL A 22 -2.44 4.33 9.33
N GLU A 23 -1.34 3.84 9.91
CA GLU A 23 -0.59 4.58 10.93
C GLU A 23 -0.10 5.93 10.40
N LEU A 24 0.26 6.84 11.30
CA LEU A 24 0.67 8.19 10.94
C LEU A 24 1.88 8.19 9.98
N LEU A 25 1.69 8.78 8.80
CA LEU A 25 2.72 8.96 7.78
C LEU A 25 3.34 10.35 7.89
N LYS A 26 4.67 10.45 7.75
CA LYS A 26 5.41 11.72 7.69
C LYS A 26 5.33 12.32 6.29
N ALA A 27 4.13 12.64 5.82
CA ALA A 27 3.85 13.16 4.50
C ALA A 27 2.71 14.19 4.58
N GLU A 28 2.75 15.21 3.74
CA GLU A 28 1.72 16.26 3.73
C GLU A 28 0.43 15.78 3.06
N THR A 29 -0.72 16.33 3.44
CA THR A 29 -1.97 16.09 2.71
C THR A 29 -1.84 16.54 1.26
N GLY A 30 -2.32 15.72 0.32
CA GLY A 30 -2.18 15.93 -1.13
C GLY A 30 -0.84 15.46 -1.69
N SER A 31 0.10 15.01 -0.86
CA SER A 31 1.34 14.41 -1.36
C SER A 31 1.14 12.96 -1.79
N THR A 32 1.90 12.54 -2.81
CA THR A 32 1.95 11.14 -3.23
C THR A 32 3.01 10.40 -2.41
N ILE A 33 2.62 9.27 -1.84
CA ILE A 33 3.51 8.31 -1.18
C ILE A 33 3.64 7.04 -2.02
N THR A 34 4.81 6.43 -2.00
CA THR A 34 5.06 5.12 -2.62
C THR A 34 5.38 4.11 -1.54
N PHE A 35 4.70 2.97 -1.58
CA PHE A 35 4.99 1.79 -0.77
C PHE A 35 5.78 0.80 -1.63
N ASP A 36 7.07 0.63 -1.30
CA ASP A 36 7.96 -0.34 -1.95
C ASP A 36 7.85 -1.74 -1.32
N ASP A 37 7.41 -1.83 -0.06
CA ASP A 37 7.20 -3.10 0.66
C ASP A 37 5.88 -3.76 0.25
N VAL A 38 5.82 -4.22 -1.00
CA VAL A 38 4.70 -4.98 -1.56
C VAL A 38 4.95 -6.47 -1.36
N LEU A 39 4.11 -7.11 -0.55
CA LEU A 39 4.25 -8.53 -0.18
C LEU A 39 3.58 -9.46 -1.18
N MET A 40 2.52 -9.00 -1.83
CA MET A 40 1.77 -9.80 -2.79
C MET A 40 1.04 -8.90 -3.80
N VAL A 41 0.93 -9.35 -5.05
CA VAL A 41 0.14 -8.71 -6.10
C VAL A 41 -0.76 -9.75 -6.76
N VAL A 42 -2.05 -9.43 -6.92
CA VAL A 42 -3.04 -10.30 -7.57
C VAL A 42 -3.70 -9.55 -8.71
N ASN A 43 -3.52 -10.07 -9.92
CA ASN A 43 -4.09 -9.56 -11.16
C ASN A 43 -4.84 -10.66 -11.92
N GLY A 44 -6.15 -10.77 -11.68
CA GLY A 44 -6.96 -11.87 -12.22
C GLY A 44 -6.47 -13.22 -11.69
N ASP A 45 -6.09 -14.10 -12.61
CA ASP A 45 -5.54 -15.43 -12.28
C ASP A 45 -4.03 -15.41 -11.97
N SER A 46 -3.36 -14.28 -12.20
CA SER A 46 -1.94 -14.12 -11.89
C SER A 46 -1.75 -13.67 -10.44
N ILE A 47 -1.03 -14.49 -9.67
CA ILE A 47 -0.68 -14.22 -8.27
C ILE A 47 0.84 -14.19 -8.15
N GLN A 48 1.38 -13.08 -7.67
CA GLN A 48 2.80 -12.92 -7.36
C GLN A 48 2.95 -12.77 -5.85
N ILE A 49 3.68 -13.69 -5.22
CA ILE A 49 3.95 -13.67 -3.77
C ILE A 49 5.44 -13.38 -3.57
N GLY A 50 5.73 -12.40 -2.72
CA GLY A 50 7.09 -11.98 -2.39
C GLY A 50 7.77 -12.90 -1.38
N ALA A 51 9.10 -12.91 -1.41
CA ALA A 51 9.94 -13.59 -0.42
C ALA A 51 11.21 -12.77 -0.16
N PRO A 52 11.17 -11.71 0.68
CA PRO A 52 10.04 -11.24 1.50
C PRO A 52 9.07 -10.30 0.77
N VAL A 53 9.51 -9.63 -0.30
CA VAL A 53 8.73 -8.67 -1.10
C VAL A 53 8.71 -9.08 -2.57
N VAL A 54 7.74 -8.59 -3.33
CA VAL A 54 7.67 -8.77 -4.79
C VAL A 54 8.61 -7.76 -5.44
N ALA A 55 9.71 -8.24 -6.02
CA ALA A 55 10.74 -7.37 -6.59
C ALA A 55 10.18 -6.48 -7.70
N GLY A 56 10.38 -5.17 -7.57
CA GLY A 56 9.93 -4.16 -8.53
C GLY A 56 8.45 -3.77 -8.43
N ALA A 57 7.67 -4.41 -7.55
CA ALA A 57 6.30 -4.00 -7.28
C ALA A 57 6.27 -2.71 -6.44
N LYS A 58 5.36 -1.80 -6.79
CA LYS A 58 5.16 -0.53 -6.10
C LYS A 58 3.67 -0.22 -6.02
N VAL A 59 3.25 0.35 -4.90
CA VAL A 59 1.90 0.90 -4.74
C VAL A 59 2.03 2.39 -4.45
N THR A 60 1.42 3.23 -5.28
CA THR A 60 1.34 4.67 -5.04
C THR A 60 -0.02 5.03 -4.47
N ALA A 61 -0.03 5.95 -3.51
CA ALA A 61 -1.24 6.46 -2.90
C ALA A 61 -1.10 7.97 -2.66
N GLU A 62 -2.24 8.65 -2.55
CA GLU A 62 -2.30 10.06 -2.15
C GLU A 62 -2.71 10.16 -0.68
N VAL A 63 -2.06 11.05 0.07
CA VAL A 63 -2.44 11.35 1.45
C VAL A 63 -3.68 12.23 1.44
N VAL A 64 -4.86 11.64 1.67
CA VAL A 64 -6.14 12.38 1.69
C VAL A 64 -6.34 13.21 2.96
N GLY A 65 -5.64 12.90 4.06
CA GLY A 65 -5.71 13.67 5.30
C GLY A 65 -5.13 12.95 6.51
N HIS A 66 -4.95 13.70 7.59
CA HIS A 66 -4.48 13.21 8.88
C HIS A 66 -5.56 13.40 9.95
N GLY A 67 -5.74 12.40 10.81
CA GLY A 67 -6.71 12.44 11.90
C GLY A 67 -6.21 11.71 13.13
N ARG A 68 -6.74 12.08 14.29
CA ARG A 68 -6.53 11.39 15.57
C ARG A 68 -7.83 10.72 15.99
N HIS A 69 -7.75 9.48 16.46
CA HIS A 69 -8.82 8.79 17.17
C HIS A 69 -8.23 8.15 18.41
#